data_AF-A0A3D0C3P6-F1
#
_entry.id   AF-A0A3D0C3P6-F1
#
_cell.length_a   1.000
_cell.length_b   1.000
_cell.length_c   1.000
_cell.angle_alpha   90.00
_cell.angle_beta   90.00
_cell.angle_gamma   90.00
#
_symmetry.space_group_name_H-M   'P 1'
#
loop_
_entity.id
_entity.type
_entity.pdbx_description
1 polymer ?
#
loop_
_entity_poly.entity_id
_entity_poly.type
_entity_poly.pdbx_seq_one_letter_code
_entity_poly.pdbx_strand_id
1 'polypeptide(L)'
;MNMKNFKAIIAGLVLSVSGFANAGLISDVTGNGSIANALDIDGSFSLGANVDIANSEITPWASISSGVESAARYDYYSFTAMAGMNGIFDIDYGRNSGGSFDPELVLFDLLGAVLAQNDDSATSNGASGSVHSYDSFLSHTFAVNGTYIIGVCQFSCGGQQGGMTGNLIPASGTYQLQVSIENHDIPEPSTIAIFALGIMGLVARKVKR
;
A
#
# COMPACT_ATOMS: atom_id res chain seq x y z
N MET A 1 -6.98 35.24 29.79
CA MET A 1 -7.73 34.88 28.57
C MET A 1 -9.03 34.22 29.03
N ASN A 2 -10.18 34.81 28.70
CA ASN A 2 -11.47 34.28 29.15
C ASN A 2 -11.79 32.97 28.42
N MET A 3 -12.41 32.03 29.14
CA MET A 3 -12.63 30.63 28.72
C MET A 3 -13.37 30.51 27.37
N LYS A 4 -14.18 31.50 26.99
CA LYS A 4 -14.83 31.59 25.67
C LYS A 4 -13.82 31.70 24.50
N ASN A 5 -12.75 32.48 24.66
CA ASN A 5 -11.75 32.68 23.60
C ASN A 5 -10.78 31.49 23.49
N PHE A 6 -10.55 30.76 24.58
CA PHE A 6 -9.74 29.53 24.57
C PHE A 6 -10.45 28.39 23.83
N LYS A 7 -11.76 28.23 24.02
CA LYS A 7 -12.58 27.23 23.31
C LYS A 7 -12.62 27.50 21.80
N ALA A 8 -12.73 28.76 21.40
CA ALA A 8 -12.72 29.14 19.98
C ALA A 8 -11.36 28.88 19.30
N ILE A 9 -10.25 29.15 20.00
CA ILE A 9 -8.90 28.86 19.47
C ILE A 9 -8.64 27.36 19.37
N ILE A 10 -9.07 26.56 20.36
CA ILE A 10 -8.96 25.09 20.30
C ILE A 10 -9.79 24.54 19.13
N ALA A 11 -11.04 25.00 18.97
CA ALA A 11 -11.89 24.56 17.86
C ALA A 11 -11.28 24.92 16.49
N GLY A 12 -10.72 26.13 16.35
CA GLY A 12 -10.03 26.55 15.12
C GLY A 12 -8.74 25.77 14.86
N LEU A 13 -7.97 25.43 15.91
CA LEU A 13 -6.73 24.65 15.77
C LEU A 13 -7.03 23.19 15.39
N VAL A 14 -8.02 22.55 16.03
CA VAL A 14 -8.47 21.18 15.71
C VAL A 14 -8.90 21.08 14.24
N LEU A 15 -9.67 22.05 13.74
CA LEU A 15 -10.08 22.09 12.33
C LEU A 15 -8.94 22.37 11.35
N SER A 16 -7.85 23.02 11.81
CA SER A 16 -6.70 23.36 10.97
C SER A 16 -5.65 22.26 10.84
N VAL A 17 -5.61 21.29 11.78
CA VAL A 17 -4.69 20.15 11.73
C VAL A 17 -5.35 18.87 11.24
N SER A 18 -6.68 18.81 11.13
CA SER A 18 -7.41 17.74 10.44
C SER A 18 -7.27 17.86 8.91
N GLY A 19 -6.03 17.96 8.42
CA GLY A 19 -5.72 17.58 7.06
C GLY A 19 -5.81 16.07 6.99
N PHE A 20 -6.68 15.54 6.13
CA PHE A 20 -6.69 14.13 5.76
C PHE A 20 -5.30 13.80 5.19
N ALA A 21 -4.42 13.24 6.01
CA ALA A 21 -3.28 12.54 5.47
C ALA A 21 -3.88 11.32 4.76
N ASN A 22 -3.94 11.36 3.43
CA ASN A 22 -4.34 10.21 2.62
C ASN A 22 -3.18 9.21 2.67
N ALA A 23 -3.00 8.55 3.81
CA ALA A 23 -1.85 7.71 4.11
C ALA A 23 -1.83 6.40 3.29
N GLY A 24 -2.89 6.11 2.53
CA GLY A 24 -3.03 4.88 1.76
C GLY A 24 -2.36 4.87 0.39
N LEU A 25 -1.95 6.01 -0.18
CA LEU A 25 -1.31 6.02 -1.51
C LEU A 25 0.16 6.42 -1.39
N ILE A 26 1.05 5.56 -1.87
CA ILE A 26 2.48 5.83 -2.01
C ILE A 26 2.94 5.70 -3.45
N SER A 27 4.02 6.40 -3.78
CA SER A 27 4.74 6.17 -5.02
C SER A 27 5.72 5.03 -4.82
N ASP A 28 5.79 4.17 -5.82
CA ASP A 28 6.88 3.22 -5.97
C ASP A 28 8.25 3.94 -6.01
N VAL A 29 9.32 3.20 -5.68
CA VAL A 29 10.68 3.73 -5.67
C VAL A 29 11.58 2.92 -6.56
N THR A 30 12.45 3.61 -7.31
CA THR A 30 13.46 2.96 -8.12
C THR A 30 14.44 2.16 -7.23
N GLY A 31 14.66 0.88 -7.55
CA GLY A 31 15.66 0.04 -6.87
C GLY A 31 15.11 -1.10 -6.00
N ASN A 32 13.79 -1.23 -5.88
CA ASN A 32 13.10 -2.36 -5.23
C ASN A 32 13.01 -3.63 -6.10
N GLY A 33 14.01 -3.88 -6.97
CA GLY A 33 13.96 -4.94 -7.98
C GLY A 33 14.36 -6.33 -7.53
N SER A 34 14.36 -6.60 -6.23
CA SER A 34 14.68 -7.92 -5.67
C SER A 34 14.06 -8.08 -4.27
N ILE A 35 13.92 -9.32 -3.81
CA ILE A 35 13.51 -9.66 -2.45
C ILE A 35 14.34 -8.90 -1.40
N ALA A 36 15.66 -8.80 -1.58
CA ALA A 36 16.55 -8.17 -0.61
C ALA A 36 16.32 -6.65 -0.45
N ASN A 37 15.77 -6.01 -1.47
CA ASN A 37 15.54 -4.56 -1.51
C ASN A 37 14.05 -4.21 -1.64
N ALA A 38 13.15 -5.14 -1.32
CA ALA A 38 11.72 -4.90 -1.39
C ALA A 38 11.34 -3.63 -0.60
N LEU A 39 10.46 -2.80 -1.17
CA LEU A 39 10.00 -1.58 -0.50
C LEU A 39 9.06 -1.97 0.63
N ASP A 40 9.38 -1.59 1.86
CA ASP A 40 8.51 -1.76 3.02
C ASP A 40 7.29 -0.83 2.94
N ILE A 41 6.10 -1.42 2.96
CA ILE A 41 4.82 -0.71 2.83
C ILE A 41 4.00 -0.68 4.12
N ASP A 42 4.46 -1.26 5.24
CA ASP A 42 3.70 -1.31 6.51
C ASP A 42 3.33 0.10 7.00
N GLY A 43 4.22 1.07 6.78
CA GLY A 43 4.01 2.48 7.09
C GLY A 43 2.93 3.19 6.26
N SER A 44 2.36 2.50 5.27
CA SER A 44 1.43 3.06 4.26
C SER A 44 0.03 2.48 4.35
N PHE A 45 -0.22 1.55 5.28
CA PHE A 45 -1.57 1.04 5.48
C PHE A 45 -2.48 2.13 6.05
N SER A 46 -3.71 2.16 5.54
CA SER A 46 -4.75 3.09 5.96
C SER A 46 -6.12 2.44 5.92
N LEU A 47 -7.13 3.14 6.45
CA LEU A 47 -8.53 2.78 6.30
C LEU A 47 -9.28 3.97 5.71
N GLY A 48 -10.19 3.71 4.78
CA GLY A 48 -11.00 4.74 4.16
C GLY A 48 -11.56 4.32 2.81
N ALA A 49 -12.62 4.99 2.38
CA ALA A 49 -13.27 4.69 1.11
C ALA A 49 -12.29 4.88 -0.05
N ASN A 50 -12.10 3.80 -0.82
CA ASN A 50 -11.42 3.80 -2.09
C ASN A 50 -12.24 2.93 -3.06
N VAL A 51 -12.61 3.50 -4.21
CA VAL A 51 -13.45 2.83 -5.23
C VAL A 51 -12.72 1.71 -5.95
N ASP A 52 -11.39 1.76 -5.95
CA ASP A 52 -10.52 0.79 -6.60
C ASP A 52 -10.16 -0.37 -5.64
N ILE A 53 -10.63 -0.33 -4.39
CA ILE A 53 -10.29 -1.35 -3.38
C ILE A 53 -11.55 -1.87 -2.71
N ALA A 54 -11.79 -3.18 -2.83
CA ALA A 54 -12.93 -3.84 -2.20
C ALA A 54 -12.83 -3.77 -0.67
N ASN A 55 -13.95 -3.44 0.00
CA ASN A 55 -14.03 -3.36 1.47
C ASN A 55 -13.01 -2.41 2.14
N SER A 56 -12.55 -1.38 1.42
CA SER A 56 -11.53 -0.41 1.85
C SER A 56 -11.86 0.39 3.14
N GLU A 57 -13.13 0.42 3.53
CA GLU A 57 -13.59 1.04 4.78
C GLU A 57 -13.48 0.12 6.01
N ILE A 58 -13.19 -1.17 5.84
CA ILE A 58 -13.12 -2.14 6.94
C ILE A 58 -11.86 -3.02 6.90
N THR A 59 -11.22 -3.13 5.75
CA THR A 59 -9.95 -3.85 5.59
C THR A 59 -8.84 -2.83 5.38
N PRO A 60 -7.80 -2.80 6.24
CA PRO A 60 -6.64 -1.94 6.03
C PRO A 60 -5.99 -2.19 4.68
N TRP A 61 -5.61 -1.11 4.00
CA TRP A 61 -5.05 -1.18 2.66
C TRP A 61 -3.93 -0.16 2.43
N ALA A 62 -3.02 -0.53 1.53
CA ALA A 62 -2.03 0.34 0.92
C ALA A 62 -2.17 0.26 -0.61
N SER A 63 -1.96 1.38 -1.27
CA SER A 63 -2.02 1.58 -2.71
C SER A 63 -0.67 2.09 -3.17
N ILE A 64 -0.05 1.41 -4.13
CA ILE A 64 1.27 1.73 -4.62
C ILE A 64 1.17 2.09 -6.10
N SER A 65 1.47 3.34 -6.43
CA SER A 65 1.53 3.79 -7.82
C SER A 65 2.94 3.58 -8.38
N SER A 66 3.08 2.69 -9.36
CA SER A 66 4.31 2.51 -10.14
C SER A 66 4.23 3.29 -11.45
N GLY A 67 5.25 4.11 -11.70
CA GLY A 67 5.30 5.06 -12.82
C GLY A 67 6.29 4.65 -13.91
N VAL A 68 6.45 5.53 -14.91
CA VAL A 68 7.47 5.35 -15.95
C VAL A 68 8.86 5.46 -15.34
N GLU A 69 9.71 4.50 -15.65
CA GLU A 69 11.06 4.36 -15.12
C GLU A 69 12.13 4.45 -16.21
N SER A 70 13.39 4.53 -15.78
CA SER A 70 14.53 4.64 -16.70
C SER A 70 14.91 3.31 -17.37
N ALA A 71 14.49 2.18 -16.82
CA ALA A 71 14.82 0.84 -17.31
C ALA A 71 13.73 -0.17 -16.93
N ALA A 72 13.66 -1.27 -17.70
CA ALA A 72 12.79 -2.38 -17.38
C ALA A 72 13.26 -3.08 -16.09
N ARG A 73 12.31 -3.54 -15.27
CA ARG A 73 12.58 -4.02 -13.91
C ARG A 73 11.50 -4.98 -13.41
N TYR A 74 11.79 -5.61 -12.29
CA TYR A 74 10.78 -6.16 -11.40
C TYR A 74 10.53 -5.17 -10.28
N ASP A 75 9.36 -5.24 -9.66
CA ASP A 75 9.02 -4.47 -8.48
C ASP A 75 8.67 -5.43 -7.33
N TYR A 76 9.22 -5.18 -6.14
CA TYR A 76 8.97 -5.99 -4.94
C TYR A 76 8.58 -5.07 -3.78
N TYR A 77 7.56 -5.48 -3.04
CA TYR A 77 7.05 -4.79 -1.86
C TYR A 77 6.95 -5.76 -0.69
N SER A 78 7.42 -5.34 0.49
CA SER A 78 7.36 -6.15 1.71
C SER A 78 6.35 -5.60 2.69
N PHE A 79 5.65 -6.49 3.38
CA PHE A 79 4.67 -6.15 4.41
C PHE A 79 4.65 -7.25 5.48
N THR A 80 4.11 -6.95 6.64
CA THR A 80 3.91 -7.94 7.69
C THR A 80 2.51 -8.54 7.67
N ALA A 81 2.39 -9.81 8.04
CA ALA A 81 1.10 -10.46 8.26
C ALA A 81 1.20 -11.50 9.38
N MET A 82 0.07 -11.73 10.04
CA MET A 82 -0.07 -12.75 11.08
C MET A 82 -0.83 -13.97 10.57
N ALA A 83 -0.57 -15.11 11.19
CA ALA A 83 -1.26 -16.35 10.89
C ALA A 83 -2.78 -16.18 11.01
N GLY A 84 -3.50 -16.63 9.99
CA GLY A 84 -4.96 -16.54 9.90
C GLY A 84 -5.49 -15.25 9.26
N MET A 85 -4.67 -14.22 9.05
CA MET A 85 -5.07 -13.05 8.27
C MET A 85 -5.23 -13.43 6.80
N ASN A 86 -6.22 -12.85 6.12
CA ASN A 86 -6.30 -12.90 4.66
C ASN A 86 -5.72 -11.63 4.04
N GLY A 87 -4.87 -11.81 3.03
CA GLY A 87 -4.36 -10.76 2.16
C GLY A 87 -5.01 -10.82 0.79
N ILE A 88 -5.34 -9.66 0.23
CA ILE A 88 -5.81 -9.47 -1.14
C ILE A 88 -4.81 -8.54 -1.83
N PHE A 89 -4.39 -8.93 -3.03
CA PHE A 89 -3.47 -8.19 -3.87
C PHE A 89 -4.09 -8.07 -5.25
N ASP A 90 -4.20 -6.87 -5.77
CA ASP A 90 -4.79 -6.66 -7.08
C ASP A 90 -4.09 -5.52 -7.83
N ILE A 91 -4.01 -5.70 -9.15
CA ILE A 91 -3.47 -4.69 -10.05
C ILE A 91 -4.61 -3.87 -10.59
N ASP A 92 -4.42 -2.56 -10.59
CA ASP A 92 -5.29 -1.63 -11.28
C ASP A 92 -4.54 -0.93 -12.39
N TYR A 93 -5.26 -0.60 -13.45
CA TYR A 93 -4.77 0.22 -14.56
C TYR A 93 -3.48 -0.33 -15.22
N GLY A 94 -3.21 -1.64 -15.12
CA GLY A 94 -2.02 -2.27 -15.72
C GLY A 94 -2.14 -2.36 -17.25
N ARG A 95 -3.37 -2.45 -17.76
CA ARG A 95 -3.68 -2.54 -19.20
C ARG A 95 -4.61 -1.42 -19.68
N ASN A 96 -4.37 -0.95 -20.90
CA ASN A 96 -5.17 0.11 -21.57
C ASN A 96 -5.28 1.42 -20.77
N SER A 97 -4.39 1.61 -19.80
CA SER A 97 -4.28 2.79 -18.95
C SER A 97 -2.80 3.12 -18.80
N GLY A 98 -2.44 4.38 -19.00
CA GLY A 98 -1.04 4.82 -18.93
C GLY A 98 -0.06 3.96 -19.75
N GLY A 99 1.01 3.56 -19.08
CA GLY A 99 2.01 2.61 -19.51
C GLY A 99 1.50 1.17 -19.54
N SER A 100 0.76 0.80 -20.58
CA SER A 100 0.12 -0.51 -20.65
C SER A 100 1.13 -1.67 -20.73
N PHE A 101 0.94 -2.68 -19.89
CA PHE A 101 1.59 -3.99 -19.98
C PHE A 101 0.60 -5.10 -19.56
N ASP A 102 1.10 -6.31 -19.38
CA ASP A 102 0.33 -7.49 -18.95
C ASP A 102 0.93 -7.95 -17.60
N PRO A 103 0.34 -7.58 -16.45
CA PRO A 103 0.93 -7.82 -15.15
C PRO A 103 0.80 -9.28 -14.70
N GLU A 104 1.70 -9.70 -13.80
CA GLU A 104 1.60 -10.96 -13.07
C GLU A 104 2.11 -10.74 -11.64
N LEU A 105 1.34 -11.25 -10.67
CA LEU A 105 1.61 -11.14 -9.24
C LEU A 105 2.26 -12.42 -8.72
N VAL A 106 3.28 -12.28 -7.88
CA VAL A 106 3.93 -13.39 -7.19
C VAL A 106 4.13 -13.09 -5.71
N LEU A 107 3.53 -13.89 -4.85
CA LEU A 107 3.67 -13.80 -3.40
C LEU A 107 4.77 -14.75 -2.91
N PHE A 108 5.71 -14.22 -2.13
CA PHE A 108 6.80 -14.95 -1.50
C PHE A 108 6.75 -14.85 0.02
N ASP A 109 7.33 -15.83 0.69
CA ASP A 109 7.83 -15.65 2.06
C ASP A 109 9.17 -14.88 2.08
N LEU A 110 9.64 -14.50 3.27
CA LEU A 110 10.91 -13.78 3.44
C LEU A 110 12.15 -14.56 2.96
N LEU A 111 12.07 -15.90 2.89
CA LEU A 111 13.16 -16.75 2.39
C LEU A 111 13.13 -16.86 0.85
N GLY A 112 12.13 -16.27 0.21
CA GLY A 112 11.92 -16.28 -1.23
C GLY A 112 11.31 -17.57 -1.76
N ALA A 113 10.64 -18.35 -0.93
CA ALA A 113 9.79 -19.43 -1.41
C ALA A 113 8.47 -18.84 -1.94
N VAL A 114 8.03 -19.32 -3.09
CA VAL A 114 6.76 -18.90 -3.71
C VAL A 114 5.60 -19.51 -2.95
N LEU A 115 4.65 -18.68 -2.52
CA LEU A 115 3.45 -19.07 -1.81
C LEU A 115 2.24 -19.14 -2.73
N ALA A 116 2.12 -18.18 -3.63
CA ALA A 116 1.07 -18.12 -4.65
C ALA A 116 1.47 -17.14 -5.77
N GLN A 117 0.82 -17.24 -6.93
CA GLN A 117 1.00 -16.33 -8.05
C GLN A 117 -0.25 -16.34 -8.93
N ASN A 118 -0.48 -15.26 -9.68
CA ASN A 118 -1.60 -15.15 -10.61
C ASN A 118 -1.30 -14.12 -11.71
N ASP A 119 -1.61 -14.48 -12.96
CA ASP A 119 -1.48 -13.63 -14.15
C ASP A 119 -2.76 -12.82 -14.41
N ASP A 120 -3.88 -13.50 -14.66
CA ASP A 120 -5.13 -12.91 -15.14
C ASP A 120 -6.26 -13.08 -14.11
N SER A 121 -7.21 -12.15 -14.10
CA SER A 121 -8.40 -12.28 -13.29
C SER A 121 -9.63 -11.64 -13.94
N ALA A 122 -10.81 -12.00 -13.45
CA ALA A 122 -12.02 -11.29 -13.83
C ALA A 122 -11.97 -9.86 -13.26
N THR A 123 -12.34 -8.86 -14.08
CA THR A 123 -12.36 -7.45 -13.67
C THR A 123 -13.23 -7.17 -12.45
N SER A 124 -14.22 -8.02 -12.19
CA SER A 124 -15.06 -7.93 -10.99
C SER A 124 -14.33 -8.23 -9.67
N ASN A 125 -13.11 -8.77 -9.72
CA ASN A 125 -12.37 -9.18 -8.53
C ASN A 125 -11.59 -8.00 -7.89
N GLY A 126 -10.89 -7.17 -8.66
CA GLY A 126 -10.16 -5.99 -8.17
C GLY A 126 -10.94 -4.67 -8.31
N ALA A 127 -12.21 -4.70 -7.89
CA ALA A 127 -13.09 -3.53 -7.81
C ALA A 127 -13.11 -2.64 -9.08
N SER A 128 -13.08 -1.30 -8.93
CA SER A 128 -13.25 -0.38 -10.06
C SER A 128 -11.97 -0.13 -10.86
N GLY A 129 -10.79 -0.42 -10.27
CA GLY A 129 -9.50 -0.16 -10.88
C GLY A 129 -9.00 -1.29 -11.80
N SER A 130 -9.52 -2.52 -11.61
CA SER A 130 -9.35 -3.65 -12.53
C SER A 130 -10.15 -3.45 -13.81
N VAL A 131 -9.58 -2.69 -14.74
CA VAL A 131 -10.21 -2.27 -16.00
C VAL A 131 -10.01 -3.27 -17.15
N HIS A 132 -9.18 -4.30 -16.96
CA HIS A 132 -8.93 -5.32 -17.99
C HIS A 132 -8.81 -6.73 -17.38
N SER A 133 -9.11 -7.77 -18.17
CA SER A 133 -8.96 -9.17 -17.73
C SER A 133 -7.52 -9.63 -17.51
N TYR A 134 -6.55 -8.77 -17.82
CA TYR A 134 -5.14 -9.00 -17.59
C TYR A 134 -4.68 -8.42 -16.25
N ASP A 135 -5.56 -7.70 -15.56
CA ASP A 135 -5.25 -7.21 -14.24
C ASP A 135 -5.24 -8.41 -13.27
N SER A 136 -4.07 -8.70 -12.73
CA SER A 136 -3.86 -9.81 -11.81
C SER A 136 -4.59 -9.60 -10.49
N PHE A 137 -5.09 -10.69 -9.90
CA PHE A 137 -5.68 -10.68 -8.56
C PHE A 137 -5.25 -11.92 -7.79
N LEU A 138 -4.91 -11.75 -6.51
CA LEU A 138 -4.49 -12.84 -5.64
C LEU A 138 -5.11 -12.67 -4.24
N SER A 139 -5.63 -13.77 -3.68
CA SER A 139 -6.01 -13.85 -2.27
C SER A 139 -5.22 -14.94 -1.59
N HIS A 140 -4.71 -14.67 -0.38
CA HIS A 140 -3.89 -15.63 0.37
C HIS A 140 -4.16 -15.54 1.87
N THR A 141 -4.36 -16.69 2.51
CA THR A 141 -4.44 -16.78 3.98
C THR A 141 -3.08 -17.17 4.53
N PHE A 142 -2.49 -16.31 5.34
CA PHE A 142 -1.14 -16.53 5.88
C PHE A 142 -1.15 -17.61 6.96
N ALA A 143 -0.22 -18.57 6.87
CA ALA A 143 -0.14 -19.68 7.83
C ALA A 143 0.76 -19.38 9.05
N VAL A 144 1.65 -18.39 8.93
CA VAL A 144 2.69 -18.10 9.93
C VAL A 144 2.77 -16.59 10.12
N ASN A 145 3.20 -16.13 11.29
CA ASN A 145 3.51 -14.73 11.49
C ASN A 145 4.85 -14.41 10.81
N GLY A 146 4.90 -13.38 9.98
CA GLY A 146 6.16 -13.01 9.33
C GLY A 146 6.05 -11.85 8.37
N THR A 147 7.17 -11.58 7.73
CA THR A 147 7.27 -10.66 6.60
C THR A 147 7.06 -11.46 5.31
N TYR A 148 6.26 -10.89 4.43
CA TYR A 148 5.94 -11.42 3.12
C TYR A 148 6.32 -10.42 2.05
N ILE A 149 6.47 -10.90 0.82
CA ILE A 149 6.89 -10.06 -0.30
C ILE A 149 5.92 -10.31 -1.46
N ILE A 150 5.29 -9.25 -1.96
CA ILE A 150 4.52 -9.28 -3.19
C ILE A 150 5.38 -8.69 -4.32
N GLY A 151 5.53 -9.45 -5.39
CA GLY A 151 6.25 -9.07 -6.60
C GLY A 151 5.29 -8.77 -7.74
N VAL A 152 5.64 -7.79 -8.56
CA VAL A 152 4.96 -7.45 -9.82
C VAL A 152 5.94 -7.61 -10.96
N CYS A 153 5.53 -8.30 -12.01
CA CYS A 153 6.30 -8.46 -13.24
C CYS A 153 5.38 -8.47 -14.47
N GLN A 154 5.96 -8.55 -15.67
CA GLN A 154 5.17 -8.67 -16.89
C GLN A 154 5.02 -10.14 -17.28
N PHE A 155 3.82 -10.58 -17.65
CA PHE A 155 3.63 -11.89 -18.26
C PHE A 155 4.44 -12.04 -19.58
N SER A 156 5.05 -13.18 -19.87
CA SER A 156 5.17 -14.37 -19.03
C SER A 156 6.39 -14.25 -18.10
N CYS A 157 6.13 -14.00 -16.83
CA CYS A 157 7.12 -14.09 -15.75
C CYS A 157 6.68 -15.19 -14.78
N GLY A 158 7.11 -15.13 -13.53
CA GLY A 158 6.72 -16.09 -12.50
C GLY A 158 7.76 -16.23 -11.40
N GLY A 159 7.34 -16.79 -10.28
CA GLY A 159 8.17 -16.99 -9.10
C GLY A 159 9.06 -18.22 -9.18
N GLN A 160 10.30 -18.08 -8.70
CA GLN A 160 11.19 -19.18 -8.34
C GLN A 160 11.80 -18.95 -6.96
N GLN A 161 12.49 -19.94 -6.42
CA GLN A 161 13.21 -19.77 -5.15
C GLN A 161 14.18 -18.58 -5.26
N GLY A 162 13.96 -17.56 -4.42
CA GLY A 162 14.81 -16.37 -4.36
C GLY A 162 14.41 -15.23 -5.30
N GLY A 163 13.30 -15.33 -6.04
CA GLY A 163 12.73 -14.19 -6.78
C GLY A 163 12.00 -14.57 -8.07
N MET A 164 11.57 -13.54 -8.80
CA MET A 164 10.90 -13.66 -10.09
C MET A 164 11.89 -13.88 -11.25
N THR A 165 11.45 -14.59 -12.27
CA THR A 165 12.17 -14.83 -13.52
C THR A 165 11.24 -14.60 -14.72
N GLY A 166 11.81 -14.34 -15.90
CA GLY A 166 11.03 -14.07 -17.12
C GLY A 166 11.00 -12.59 -17.50
N ASN A 167 9.84 -12.12 -17.97
CA ASN A 167 9.72 -10.77 -18.51
C ASN A 167 9.68 -9.72 -17.39
N LEU A 168 10.43 -8.64 -17.61
CA LEU A 168 10.45 -7.46 -16.75
C LEU A 168 9.27 -6.55 -17.12
N ILE A 169 8.79 -5.77 -16.14
CA ILE A 169 7.94 -4.61 -16.41
C ILE A 169 8.71 -3.67 -17.34
N PRO A 170 8.15 -3.25 -18.49
CA PRO A 170 8.81 -2.32 -19.39
C PRO A 170 9.10 -1.00 -18.69
N ALA A 171 10.13 -0.28 -19.13
CA ALA A 171 10.43 1.05 -18.59
C ALA A 171 9.22 2.02 -18.68
N SER A 172 8.37 1.84 -19.70
CA SER A 172 7.15 2.61 -19.87
C SER A 172 5.95 2.03 -19.12
N GLY A 173 6.05 0.87 -18.47
CA GLY A 173 4.96 0.19 -17.78
C GLY A 173 4.52 0.96 -16.54
N THR A 174 3.21 1.07 -16.31
CA THR A 174 2.64 1.72 -15.13
C THR A 174 1.48 0.89 -14.60
N TYR A 175 1.28 0.89 -13.30
CA TYR A 175 0.15 0.24 -12.64
C TYR A 175 -0.09 0.87 -11.27
N GLN A 176 -1.22 0.53 -10.64
CA GLN A 176 -1.36 0.65 -9.20
C GLN A 176 -1.50 -0.75 -8.61
N LEU A 177 -0.73 -1.06 -7.57
CA LEU A 177 -0.88 -2.27 -6.78
C LEU A 177 -1.68 -1.93 -5.53
N GLN A 178 -2.79 -2.63 -5.33
CA GLN A 178 -3.55 -2.57 -4.10
C GLN A 178 -3.15 -3.75 -3.22
N VAL A 179 -2.88 -3.47 -1.95
CA VAL A 179 -2.54 -4.47 -0.94
C VAL A 179 -3.49 -4.29 0.23
N SER A 180 -4.38 -5.24 0.44
CA SER A 180 -5.34 -5.25 1.55
C SER A 180 -5.05 -6.40 2.49
N ILE A 181 -4.76 -6.14 3.76
CA ILE A 181 -4.46 -7.17 4.75
C ILE A 181 -5.45 -7.05 5.92
N GLU A 182 -6.22 -8.10 6.16
CA GLU A 182 -7.20 -8.13 7.24
C GLU A 182 -6.54 -7.92 8.62
N ASN A 183 -7.12 -7.03 9.42
CA ASN A 183 -6.67 -6.71 10.78
C ASN A 183 -5.21 -6.22 10.86
N HIS A 184 -4.64 -5.70 9.77
CA HIS A 184 -3.31 -5.09 9.79
C HIS A 184 -3.28 -3.82 10.65
N ASP A 185 -2.15 -3.59 11.31
CA ASP A 185 -1.95 -2.37 12.07
C ASP A 185 -1.93 -1.14 11.15
N ILE A 186 -2.58 -0.07 11.59
CA ILE A 186 -2.62 1.19 10.85
C ILE A 186 -1.72 2.17 11.61
N PRO A 187 -0.65 2.69 10.98
CA PRO A 187 0.18 3.71 11.60
C PRO A 187 -0.67 4.90 12.03
N GLU A 188 -0.51 5.33 13.29
CA GLU A 188 -1.27 6.49 13.77
C GLU A 188 -0.93 7.73 12.92
N PRO A 189 -1.93 8.55 12.53
CA PRO A 189 -1.66 9.78 11.82
C PRO A 189 -0.71 10.67 12.63
N SER A 190 0.39 11.10 12.02
CA SER A 190 1.35 12.03 12.65
C SER A 190 0.68 13.32 13.16
N THR A 191 -0.49 13.66 12.62
CA THR A 191 -1.42 14.68 13.10
C THR A 191 -1.75 14.56 14.60
N ILE A 192 -1.95 13.36 15.14
CA ILE A 192 -2.24 13.16 16.57
C ILE A 192 -1.01 13.53 17.40
N ALA A 193 0.18 13.13 16.97
CA ALA A 193 1.43 13.46 17.65
C ALA A 193 1.70 14.98 17.62
N ILE A 194 1.52 15.63 16.46
CA ILE A 194 1.66 17.09 16.32
C ILE A 194 0.61 17.83 17.16
N PHE A 195 -0.63 17.34 17.19
CA PHE A 195 -1.69 17.90 18.02
C PHE A 195 -1.36 17.79 19.52
N ALA A 196 -0.89 16.63 19.98
CA ALA A 196 -0.47 16.42 21.36
C ALA A 196 0.71 17.33 21.73
N LEU A 197 1.72 17.46 20.86
CA LEU A 197 2.84 18.40 21.02
C LEU A 197 2.36 19.86 21.07
N GLY A 198 1.39 20.23 20.24
CA GLY A 198 0.77 21.55 20.26
C GLY A 198 0.09 21.88 21.59
N ILE A 199 -0.66 20.92 22.16
CA ILE A 199 -1.26 21.06 23.50
C ILE A 199 -0.17 21.17 24.57
N MET A 200 0.85 20.31 24.54
CA MET A 200 1.95 20.32 25.51
C MET A 200 2.70 21.66 25.50
N GLY A 201 3.01 22.21 24.31
CA GLY A 201 3.61 23.54 24.19
C GLY A 201 2.72 24.66 24.74
N LEU A 202 1.40 24.57 24.53
CA LEU A 202 0.43 25.54 25.04
C LEU A 202 0.29 25.48 26.58
N VAL A 203 0.31 24.28 27.16
CA VAL A 203 0.29 24.06 28.61
C VAL A 203 1.59 24.55 29.26
N ALA A 204 2.75 24.24 28.68
CA ALA A 204 4.05 24.69 29.19
C ALA A 204 4.16 26.22 29.26
N ARG A 205 3.53 26.94 28.31
CA ARG A 205 3.49 28.41 28.32
C ARG A 205 2.64 28.99 29.46
N LYS A 206 1.65 28.27 29.97
CA LYS A 206 0.84 28.69 31.13
C LYS A 206 1.54 28.46 32.47
N VAL A 207 2.44 27.48 32.57
CA VAL A 207 3.15 27.13 33.81
C VAL A 207 4.33 28.08 34.09
N LYS A 208 4.86 28.78 33.07
CA LYS A 208 5.93 29.79 33.21
C LYS A 208 5.44 31.20 33.57
N ARG A 209 4.19 31.36 34.02
CA ARG A 209 3.63 32.64 34.50
C ARG A 209 3.18 32.53 35.94
#